data_AF-A0A5N9B2B6-F1
#
_entry.id   AF-A0A5N9B2B6-F1
#
_cell.length_a   1.000
_cell.length_b   1.000
_cell.length_c   1.000
_cell.angle_alpha   90.00
_cell.angle_beta   90.00
_cell.angle_gamma   90.00
#
_symmetry.space_group_name_H-M   'P 1'
#
loop_
_entity.id
_entity.type
_entity.pdbx_description
1 polymer ?
#
loop_
_entity_poly.entity_id
_entity_poly.type
_entity_poly.pdbx_seq_one_letter_code
_entity_poly.pdbx_strand_id
1 'polypeptide(L)' 'MLDKAVGWMRSLTEAGIALIALGVVLQVIWPGAAAIPFIGIDIVGNVLALVAKLGGEGLVGLVALWVLWGIYSRGQ' A
#
# COMPACT_ATOMS: atom_id res chain seq x y z
N MET A 1 26.14 14.40 1.42
CA MET A 1 25.24 14.64 2.58
C MET A 1 23.79 14.33 2.22
N LEU A 2 23.30 14.80 1.07
CA LEU A 2 22.00 14.43 0.49
C LEU A 2 21.80 12.91 0.37
N ASP A 3 22.81 12.16 -0.10
CA ASP A 3 22.70 10.70 -0.26
C ASP A 3 22.45 9.98 1.07
N LYS A 4 23.02 10.50 2.16
CA LYS A 4 22.84 9.94 3.51
C LYS A 4 21.43 10.22 4.03
N ALA A 5 20.89 11.40 3.74
CA ALA A 5 19.51 11.75 4.08
C ALA A 5 18.51 10.90 3.26
N VAL A 6 18.75 10.73 1.96
CA VAL A 6 17.93 9.86 1.08
C VAL A 6 17.98 8.41 1.55
N GLY A 7 19.16 7.91 1.93
CA GLY A 7 19.31 6.57 2.51
C GLY A 7 18.47 6.38 3.78
N TRP A 8 18.45 7.37 4.67
CA TRP A 8 17.65 7.30 5.90
C TRP A 8 16.15 7.40 5.63
N MET A 9 15.71 8.28 4.72
CA MET A 9 14.31 8.36 4.29
C MET A 9 13.83 7.05 3.67
N ARG A 10 14.65 6.40 2.85
CA ARG A 10 14.33 5.10 2.27
C ARG A 10 14.18 4.02 3.34
N SER A 11 15.13 3.94 4.26
CA SER A 11 15.07 2.97 5.37
C SER A 11 13.83 3.16 6.25
N LEU A 12 13.48 4.42 6.55
CA LEU A 12 12.28 4.75 7.31
C LEU A 12 11.01 4.40 6.53
N THR A 13 11.00 4.62 5.22
CA THR A 13 9.87 4.26 4.34
C THR A 13 9.68 2.75 4.28
N GLU A 14 10.76 1.98 4.13
CA GLU A 14 10.72 0.50 4.15
C GLU A 14 10.18 -0.01 5.50
N ALA A 15 10.64 0.56 6.62
CA ALA A 15 10.12 0.25 7.94
C ALA A 15 8.62 0.63 8.09
N GLY A 16 8.22 1.80 7.61
CA GLY A 16 6.83 2.25 7.64
C GLY A 16 5.90 1.36 6.81
N ILE A 17 6.33 0.95 5.62
CA ILE A 17 5.59 0.01 4.76
C ILE A 17 5.43 -1.34 5.46
N ALA A 18 6.49 -1.85 6.10
CA ALA A 18 6.42 -3.11 6.85
C ALA A 18 5.42 -3.02 8.02
N LEU A 19 5.37 -1.89 8.72
CA LEU A 19 4.40 -1.65 9.79
C LEU A 19 2.95 -1.58 9.27
N ILE A 20 2.73 -0.91 8.14
CA ILE A 20 1.41 -0.86 7.48
C ILE A 20 0.98 -2.27 7.07
N ALA A 21 1.88 -3.03 6.45
CA ALA A 21 1.60 -4.41 6.03
C ALA A 21 1.23 -5.31 7.21
N LEU A 22 1.95 -5.21 8.33
CA LEU A 22 1.61 -5.91 9.57
C LEU A 22 0.21 -5.51 10.06
N GLY A 23 -0.09 -4.21 10.06
CA GLY A 23 -1.41 -3.69 10.44
C GLY A 23 -2.55 -4.25 9.57
N VAL A 24 -2.34 -4.32 8.26
CA VAL A 24 -3.31 -4.93 7.32
C VAL A 24 -3.56 -6.40 7.66
N VAL A 25 -2.50 -7.19 7.89
CA VAL A 25 -2.64 -8.62 8.23
C VAL A 25 -3.46 -8.80 9.52
N LEU A 26 -3.14 -8.02 10.57
CA LEU A 26 -3.85 -8.08 11.84
C LEU A 26 -5.33 -7.71 11.68
N GLN A 27 -5.64 -6.66 10.91
CA GLN A 27 -7.02 -6.22 10.69
C GLN A 27 -7.85 -7.24 9.88
N VAL A 28 -7.21 -7.97 8.95
CA VAL A 28 -7.87 -9.02 8.17
C VAL A 28 -8.20 -10.26 9.02
N ILE A 29 -7.32 -10.64 9.96
CA ILE A 29 -7.51 -11.81 10.83
C ILE A 29 -8.64 -11.60 11.85
N TRP A 30 -8.90 -10.35 12.28
CA TRP A 30 -10.00 -9.99 13.19
C TRP A 30 -11.06 -9.12 12.49
N PRO A 31 -11.94 -9.71 11.67
CA PRO A 31 -12.99 -8.96 10.99
C PRO A 31 -14.04 -8.43 11.99
N GLY A 32 -14.46 -7.17 11.83
CA GLY A 32 -15.56 -6.56 12.60
C GLY A 32 -15.16 -5.49 13.62
N ALA A 33 -13.87 -5.35 13.91
CA ALA A 33 -13.36 -4.18 14.61
C ALA A 33 -13.02 -3.11 13.56
N ALA A 34 -13.78 -2.02 13.51
CA ALA A 34 -13.55 -0.90 12.59
C ALA A 34 -12.12 -0.32 12.71
N ALA A 35 -11.43 -0.60 13.82
CA ALA A 35 -10.02 -0.35 14.03
C ALA A 35 -9.37 -1.57 14.70
N ILE A 36 -8.07 -1.77 14.50
CA ILE A 36 -7.31 -2.75 15.28
C ILE A 36 -7.47 -2.39 16.77
N PRO A 37 -7.92 -3.31 17.65
CA PRO A 37 -8.30 -3.01 19.03
C PRO A 37 -7.25 -2.26 19.87
N PHE A 38 -5.97 -2.35 19.49
CA PHE A 38 -4.83 -1.80 20.22
C PHE A 38 -4.28 -0.50 19.61
N ILE A 39 -4.63 -0.19 18.37
CA ILE A 39 -4.08 0.96 17.61
C ILE A 39 -5.16 2.03 17.35
N GLY A 40 -6.44 1.65 17.30
CA GLY A 40 -7.54 2.61 17.12
C GLY A 40 -7.59 3.26 15.72
N ILE A 41 -6.83 2.73 14.75
CA ILE A 41 -6.76 3.22 13.37
C ILE A 41 -7.27 2.14 12.42
N ASP A 42 -8.07 2.55 11.43
CA ASP A 42 -8.50 1.72 10.30
C ASP A 42 -7.48 1.81 9.16
N ILE A 43 -6.57 0.83 9.08
CA ILE A 43 -5.48 0.86 8.08
C ILE A 43 -6.02 0.40 6.72
N VAL A 44 -6.83 -0.66 6.71
CA VAL A 44 -7.42 -1.21 5.47
C VAL A 44 -8.35 -0.18 4.82
N GLY A 45 -9.24 0.45 5.60
CA GLY A 45 -10.15 1.49 5.10
C GLY A 45 -9.40 2.69 4.52
N ASN A 46 -8.32 3.14 5.16
CA ASN A 46 -7.48 4.23 4.63
C ASN A 46 -6.83 3.87 3.28
N VAL A 47 -6.32 2.65 3.12
CA VAL A 47 -5.75 2.18 1.85
C VAL A 47 -6.82 2.07 0.78
N LEU A 48 -7.99 1.48 1.10
CA LEU A 48 -9.10 1.37 0.16
C LEU A 48 -9.60 2.74 -0.29
N ALA A 49 -9.70 3.72 0.61
CA ALA A 49 -10.12 5.08 0.28
C ALA A 49 -9.13 5.76 -0.68
N LEU A 50 -7.82 5.55 -0.50
CA LEU A 50 -6.80 6.07 -1.42
C LEU A 50 -6.93 5.41 -2.81
N VAL A 51 -7.07 4.09 -2.86
CA VAL A 51 -7.23 3.34 -4.11
C VAL A 51 -8.50 3.76 -4.83
N ALA A 52 -9.61 3.96 -4.11
CA ALA A 52 -10.86 4.43 -4.69
C ALA A 52 -10.72 5.82 -5.34
N LYS A 53 -9.99 6.74 -4.71
CA LYS A 53 -9.70 8.06 -5.29
C LYS A 53 -8.88 7.94 -6.58
N LEU A 54 -7.85 7.10 -6.59
CA LEU A 54 -7.03 6.86 -7.78
C LEU A 54 -7.82 6.13 -8.88
N GLY A 55 -8.75 5.25 -8.51
CA GLY A 55 -9.63 4.54 -9.44
C GLY A 55 -10.66 5.45 -10.09
N GLY A 56 -11.18 6.45 -9.37
CA GLY A 56 -12.14 7.43 -9.89
C GLY A 56 -11.59 8.27 -11.04
N GLU A 57 -10.29 8.53 -11.05
CA GLU A 57 -9.59 9.26 -12.12
C GLU A 57 -9.13 8.35 -13.28
N GLY A 58 -9.50 7.06 -13.28
CA GLY A 58 -9.07 6.09 -14.29
C GLY A 58 -7.58 5.72 -14.25
N LEU A 59 -6.80 6.31 -13.33
CA LEU A 59 -5.36 6.07 -13.18
C LEU A 59 -5.05 4.61 -12.85
N VAL A 60 -5.86 3.98 -12.01
CA VAL A 60 -5.70 2.56 -11.65
C VAL A 60 -5.89 1.65 -12.88
N GLY A 61 -6.75 2.04 -13.83
CA GLY A 61 -6.94 1.32 -15.09
C GLY A 61 -5.69 1.34 -15.98
N LEU A 62 -5.02 2.49 -16.08
CA LEU A 62 -3.76 2.61 -16.81
C LEU A 62 -2.65 1.78 -16.17
N VAL A 63 -2.58 1.74 -14.84
CA VAL A 63 -1.65 0.87 -14.10
C VAL A 63 -1.92 -0.60 -14.38
N ALA A 64 -3.20 -1.02 -14.40
CA ALA A 64 -3.57 -2.40 -14.72
C ALA A 64 -3.13 -2.83 -16.13
N LEU A 65 -3.30 -1.96 -17.13
CA LEU A 65 -2.79 -2.21 -18.49
C LEU A 65 -1.28 -2.36 -18.53
N TRP A 66 -0.55 -1.52 -17.79
CA TRP A 66 0.91 -1.62 -17.70
C TRP A 66 1.37 -2.93 -17.05
N VAL A 67 0.70 -3.38 -15.99
CA VAL A 67 0.97 -4.68 -15.34
C VAL A 67 0.70 -5.83 -16.31
N LEU A 68 -0.44 -5.84 -17.00
CA LEU A 68 -0.78 -6.87 -17.99
C LEU A 68 0.25 -6.93 -19.12
N TRP A 69 0.64 -5.78 -19.65
CA TRP A 69 1.69 -5.68 -20.65
C TRP A 69 3.03 -6.18 -20.12
N GLY A 70 3.40 -5.85 -18.88
CA GLY A 70 4.62 -6.32 -18.23
C GLY A 70 4.68 -7.84 -18.03
N ILE A 71 3.53 -8.48 -17.76
CA ILE A 71 3.43 -9.94 -17.69
C ILE A 71 3.54 -10.55 -19.09
N TYR A 72 2.81 -10.02 -20.06
CA TYR A 72 2.78 -10.54 -21.44
C TYR A 72 4.14 -10.43 -22.15
N SER A 73 4.83 -9.29 -21.97
CA SER A 73 6.16 -9.04 -22.55
C SER A 73 7.29 -9.86 -21.94
N ARG A 74 7.11 -10.44 -20.75
CA ARG A 74 8.05 -11.40 -20.16
C ARG A 74 7.81 -12.84 -20.60
N GLY A 75 6.66 -13.12 -21.22
CA GLY A 75 6.29 -14.43 -21.73
C GLY A 75 6.65 -14.67 -23.20
N GLN A 76 7.21 -13.66 -23.87
CA GLN A 76 7.85 -13.76 -25.20
C GLN A 76 9.37 -13.71 -25.04
#